data_AF-A0A0F6ICM2-F1
#
_entry.id   AF-A0A0F6ICM2-F1
#
_cell.length_a   1.000
_cell.length_b   1.000
_cell.length_c   1.000
_cell.angle_alpha   90.00
_cell.angle_beta   90.00
_cell.angle_gamma   90.00
#
_symmetry.space_group_name_H-M   'P 1'
#
loop_
_entity.id
_entity.type
_entity.pdbx_description
1 polymer ?
#
loop_
_entity_poly.entity_id
_entity_poly.type
_entity_poly.pdbx_seq_one_letter_code
_entity_poly.pdbx_strand_id
1 'polypeptide(L)'
;LNLIYQIKEYTVATDFCRIQTIYGTTLYSLSFIHIASRKIVHLNITTSPTRDWVLKQIQEAKSLFPEFEILLWDNDTLFSGRKLLNGLESLGIQSLHTPMSAPWCNGIMERWFGSVRRECLNHIPIFSLGHAQAITSEYVNYYNFWRPHLALNKDSPCGRAVTFSSYTSKVIKRKVLGGLHHIYINVEAPFQNVA
;
A
#
# COMPACT_ATOMS: atom_id res chain seq x y z
N LEU A 1 -2.64 23.52 -1.47
CA LEU A 1 -1.34 22.82 -1.67
C LEU A 1 -0.42 22.95 -0.45
N ASN A 2 -0.28 24.13 0.17
CA ASN A 2 0.55 24.32 1.37
C ASN A 2 0.06 23.51 2.60
N LEU A 3 -1.26 23.42 2.79
CA LEU A 3 -1.86 22.68 3.93
C LEU A 3 -1.54 21.18 3.89
N ILE A 4 -1.71 20.51 2.75
CA ILE A 4 -1.39 19.07 2.59
C ILE A 4 0.10 18.82 2.86
N TYR A 5 0.99 19.75 2.46
CA TYR A 5 2.42 19.64 2.73
C TYR A 5 2.77 19.73 4.21
N GLN A 6 1.97 20.43 5.02
CA GLN A 6 2.17 20.58 6.46
C GLN A 6 1.64 19.38 7.25
N ILE A 7 0.58 18.73 6.75
CA ILE A 7 -0.08 17.62 7.45
C ILE A 7 0.32 16.23 6.92
N LYS A 8 1.09 16.17 5.82
CA LYS A 8 1.39 14.91 5.11
C LYS A 8 2.02 13.81 5.97
N GLU A 9 2.76 14.18 7.01
CA GLU A 9 3.48 13.25 7.89
C GLU A 9 2.53 12.47 8.82
N TYR A 10 1.32 13.00 9.04
CA TYR A 10 0.29 12.38 9.88
C TYR A 10 -0.93 11.93 9.06
N THR A 11 -0.88 12.13 7.73
CA THR A 11 -2.02 11.87 6.85
C THR A 11 -1.86 10.54 6.13
N VAL A 12 -2.87 9.68 6.29
CA VAL A 12 -3.05 8.45 5.53
C VAL A 12 -4.21 8.66 4.56
N ALA A 13 -3.98 8.43 3.28
CA ALA A 13 -5.04 8.39 2.29
C ALA A 13 -5.60 6.97 2.16
N THR A 14 -6.91 6.86 1.92
CA THR A 14 -7.61 5.60 1.65
C THR A 14 -8.53 5.71 0.44
N ASP A 15 -8.74 4.60 -0.25
CA ASP A 15 -9.67 4.46 -1.37
C ASP A 15 -9.89 2.97 -1.68
N PHE A 16 -10.93 2.66 -2.45
CA PHE A 16 -11.27 1.34 -2.93
C PHE A 16 -10.83 1.10 -4.37
N CYS A 17 -10.50 -0.16 -4.66
CA CYS A 17 -10.25 -0.63 -6.01
C CYS A 17 -10.94 -1.98 -6.23
N ARG A 18 -11.63 -2.12 -7.37
CA ARG A 18 -12.27 -3.38 -7.77
C ARG A 18 -11.28 -4.30 -8.46
N ILE A 19 -11.25 -5.56 -8.05
CA ILE A 19 -10.49 -6.64 -8.67
C ILE A 19 -11.49 -7.66 -9.20
N GLN A 20 -11.39 -8.03 -10.48
CA GLN A 20 -12.22 -9.08 -11.05
C GLN A 20 -11.48 -10.41 -10.99
N THR A 21 -12.16 -11.44 -10.50
CA THR A 21 -11.68 -12.81 -10.61
C THR A 21 -11.99 -13.36 -12.00
N ILE A 22 -11.29 -14.42 -12.41
CA ILE A 22 -11.58 -15.12 -13.67
C ILE A 22 -12.98 -15.74 -13.71
N TYR A 23 -13.61 -15.94 -12.55
CA TYR A 23 -14.96 -16.47 -12.42
C TYR A 23 -16.03 -15.38 -12.38
N GLY A 24 -15.68 -14.12 -12.67
CA GLY A 24 -16.61 -12.99 -12.71
C GLY A 24 -17.01 -12.43 -11.34
N THR A 25 -16.47 -12.98 -10.24
CA THR A 25 -16.67 -12.41 -8.90
C THR A 25 -15.88 -11.11 -8.76
N THR A 26 -16.55 -10.04 -8.31
CA THR A 26 -15.91 -8.77 -7.93
C THR A 26 -15.40 -8.85 -6.49
N LEU A 27 -14.13 -8.51 -6.31
CA LEU A 27 -13.52 -8.25 -5.01
C LEU A 27 -13.27 -6.74 -4.84
N TYR A 28 -13.27 -6.28 -3.60
CA TYR A 28 -13.04 -4.89 -3.20
C TYR A 28 -11.77 -4.81 -2.36
N SER A 29 -10.75 -4.14 -2.87
CA SER A 29 -9.49 -3.87 -2.18
C SER A 29 -9.55 -2.48 -1.56
N LEU A 30 -9.38 -2.39 -0.25
CA LEU A 30 -9.20 -1.14 0.48
C LEU A 30 -7.71 -0.99 0.81
N SER A 31 -7.11 0.15 0.45
CA SER A 31 -5.70 0.43 0.71
C SER A 31 -5.55 1.68 1.57
N PHE A 32 -4.51 1.72 2.40
CA PHE A 32 -4.13 2.85 3.23
C PHE A 32 -2.70 3.24 2.89
N ILE A 33 -2.49 4.45 2.36
CA ILE A 33 -1.16 4.95 1.95
C ILE A 33 -0.80 6.19 2.76
N HIS A 34 0.37 6.15 3.40
CA HIS A 34 0.93 7.32 4.05
C HIS A 34 1.39 8.35 3.01
N ILE A 35 0.90 9.59 3.10
CA ILE A 35 1.09 10.61 2.05
C ILE A 35 2.56 11.01 1.90
N ALA A 36 3.29 11.21 3.01
CA ALA A 36 4.67 11.69 2.94
C ALA A 36 5.62 10.62 2.37
N SER A 37 5.66 9.44 2.99
CA SER A 37 6.62 8.38 2.60
C SER A 37 6.15 7.51 1.46
N ARG A 38 4.87 7.61 1.05
CA ARG A 38 4.22 6.72 0.07
C ARG A 38 4.08 5.28 0.54
N LYS A 39 4.38 4.97 1.80
CA LYS A 39 4.27 3.61 2.34
C LYS A 39 2.82 3.17 2.34
N ILE A 40 2.56 1.98 1.80
CA ILE A 40 1.29 1.29 2.03
C ILE A 40 1.30 0.77 3.46
N VAL A 41 0.50 1.39 4.31
CA VAL A 41 0.38 1.07 5.73
C VAL A 41 -0.40 -0.23 5.91
N HIS A 42 -1.52 -0.34 5.21
CA HIS A 42 -2.42 -1.48 5.31
C HIS A 42 -3.15 -1.69 3.97
N LEU A 43 -3.46 -2.94 3.66
CA LEU A 43 -4.31 -3.32 2.54
C LEU A 43 -5.10 -4.57 2.93
N ASN A 44 -6.40 -4.55 2.64
CA ASN A 44 -7.21 -5.76 2.77
C ASN A 44 -8.25 -5.85 1.65
N ILE A 45 -8.72 -7.06 1.39
CA ILE A 45 -9.64 -7.39 0.31
C ILE A 45 -10.85 -8.11 0.88
N THR A 46 -12.03 -7.80 0.37
CA THR A 46 -13.30 -8.45 0.75
C THR A 46 -14.20 -8.62 -0.47
N THR A 47 -15.13 -9.56 -0.41
CA THR A 47 -16.27 -9.65 -1.34
C THR A 47 -17.41 -8.70 -0.95
N SER A 48 -17.45 -8.23 0.30
CA SER A 48 -18.54 -7.41 0.84
C SER A 48 -17.99 -6.29 1.73
N PRO A 49 -17.79 -5.07 1.20
CA PRO A 49 -17.22 -3.93 1.92
C PRO A 49 -18.30 -3.24 2.77
N THR A 50 -18.61 -3.79 3.94
CA THR A 50 -19.53 -3.16 4.90
C THR A 50 -18.83 -2.05 5.70
N ARG A 51 -19.60 -1.12 6.27
CA ARG A 51 -19.05 -0.06 7.14
C ARG A 51 -18.33 -0.63 8.37
N ASP A 52 -18.82 -1.74 8.92
CA ASP A 52 -18.16 -2.48 10.00
C ASP A 52 -16.79 -3.00 9.59
N TRP A 53 -16.73 -3.60 8.40
CA TRP A 53 -15.48 -4.09 7.86
C TRP A 53 -14.49 -2.96 7.59
N VAL A 54 -14.95 -1.82 7.05
CA VAL A 54 -14.13 -0.62 6.83
C VAL A 54 -13.58 -0.07 8.15
N LEU A 55 -14.43 0.09 9.17
CA LEU A 55 -13.98 0.56 10.48
C LEU A 55 -12.91 -0.35 11.08
N LYS A 56 -13.08 -1.67 10.95
CA LYS A 56 -12.05 -2.64 11.35
C LYS A 56 -10.74 -2.40 10.59
N GLN A 57 -10.78 -2.17 9.27
CA GLN A 57 -9.55 -1.91 8.52
C GLN A 57 -8.86 -0.60 8.94
N ILE A 58 -9.62 0.42 9.32
CA ILE A 58 -9.07 1.67 9.87
C ILE A 58 -8.37 1.41 11.21
N GLN A 59 -8.98 0.59 12.08
CA GLN A 59 -8.38 0.18 13.35
C GLN A 59 -7.06 -0.57 13.16
N GLU A 60 -7.02 -1.54 12.23
CA GLU A 60 -5.80 -2.26 11.88
C GLU A 60 -4.72 -1.30 11.33
N ALA A 61 -5.10 -0.37 10.44
CA ALA A 61 -4.19 0.62 9.90
C ALA A 61 -3.61 1.54 10.99
N LYS A 62 -4.43 1.98 11.95
CA LYS A 62 -4.00 2.78 13.12
C LYS A 62 -3.07 1.99 14.04
N SER A 63 -3.32 0.69 14.23
CA SER A 63 -2.42 -0.18 14.99
C SER A 63 -1.06 -0.34 14.31
N LEU A 64 -1.02 -0.47 12.98
CA LEU A 64 0.21 -0.60 12.20
C LEU A 64 0.98 0.72 12.03
N PHE A 65 0.29 1.86 12.12
CA PHE A 65 0.89 3.20 12.03
C PHE A 65 0.25 4.14 13.07
N PRO A 66 0.77 4.16 14.32
CA PRO A 66 0.20 4.94 15.42
C PRO A 66 0.17 6.46 15.19
N GLU A 67 1.11 7.00 14.41
CA GLU A 67 1.21 8.41 13.98
C GLU A 67 0.07 8.86 13.02
N PHE A 68 -0.79 7.93 12.61
CA PHE A 68 -1.96 8.19 11.76
C PHE A 68 -2.99 9.05 12.49
N GLU A 69 -2.97 10.37 12.29
CA GLU A 69 -3.94 11.30 12.90
C GLU A 69 -5.02 11.78 11.94
N ILE A 70 -4.74 11.78 10.63
CA ILE A 70 -5.67 12.32 9.62
C ILE A 70 -5.94 11.26 8.56
N LEU A 71 -7.22 10.94 8.34
CA LEU A 71 -7.67 10.07 7.26
C LEU A 71 -8.17 10.91 6.10
N LEU A 72 -7.44 10.87 4.99
CA LEU A 72 -7.89 11.41 3.71
C LEU A 72 -8.66 10.31 2.95
N TRP A 73 -9.91 10.57 2.63
CA TRP A 73 -10.73 9.70 1.79
C TRP A 73 -11.56 10.51 0.82
N ASP A 74 -12.01 9.87 -0.25
CA ASP A 74 -12.90 10.51 -1.21
C ASP A 74 -14.33 10.60 -0.65
N ASN A 75 -15.24 11.18 -1.44
CA ASN A 75 -16.63 11.35 -1.05
C ASN A 75 -17.51 10.11 -1.33
N ASP A 76 -16.94 8.90 -1.38
CA ASP A 76 -17.75 7.70 -1.57
C ASP A 76 -18.77 7.55 -0.43
N THR A 77 -20.01 7.22 -0.82
CA THR A 77 -21.13 6.92 0.06
C THR A 77 -20.86 5.81 1.07
N LEU A 78 -19.91 4.91 0.78
CA LEU A 78 -19.46 3.90 1.75
C LEU A 78 -18.76 4.53 2.95
N PHE A 79 -18.10 5.67 2.74
CA PHE A 79 -17.43 6.45 3.78
C PHE A 79 -18.37 7.43 4.49
N SER A 80 -19.54 7.72 3.92
CA SER A 80 -20.55 8.56 4.56
C SER A 80 -21.39 7.74 5.57
N GLY A 81 -21.32 8.13 6.84
CA GLY A 81 -22.14 7.54 7.90
C GLY A 81 -21.64 7.84 9.30
N ARG A 82 -22.57 8.11 10.23
CA ARG A 82 -22.27 8.42 11.65
C ARG A 82 -21.39 7.35 12.30
N LYS A 83 -21.57 6.08 11.94
CA LYS A 83 -20.79 4.97 12.49
C LYS A 83 -19.29 5.11 12.24
N LEU A 84 -18.89 5.50 11.02
CA LEU A 84 -17.49 5.68 10.70
C LEU A 84 -16.94 6.96 11.35
N LEU A 85 -17.70 8.05 11.34
CA LEU A 85 -17.29 9.31 11.99
C LEU A 85 -17.07 9.11 13.50
N ASN A 86 -18.01 8.47 14.21
CA ASN A 86 -17.86 8.16 15.63
C ASN A 86 -16.69 7.20 15.87
N GLY A 87 -16.48 6.22 14.97
CA GLY A 87 -15.35 5.31 15.04
C GLY A 87 -14.01 6.03 14.89
N LEU A 88 -13.90 6.96 13.94
CA LEU A 88 -12.72 7.80 13.75
C LEU A 88 -12.45 8.68 14.98
N GLU A 89 -13.49 9.32 15.51
CA GLU A 89 -13.42 10.12 16.74
C GLU A 89 -12.91 9.28 17.92
N SER A 90 -13.43 8.06 18.10
CA SER A 90 -12.99 7.14 19.17
C SER A 90 -11.53 6.70 19.03
N LEU A 91 -10.98 6.75 17.80
CA LEU A 91 -9.59 6.42 17.51
C LEU A 91 -8.67 7.66 17.52
N GLY A 92 -9.22 8.85 17.78
CA GLY A 92 -8.48 10.12 17.70
C GLY A 92 -8.04 10.47 16.28
N ILE A 93 -8.79 10.05 15.26
CA ILE A 93 -8.47 10.29 13.86
C ILE A 93 -9.41 11.37 13.30
N GLN A 94 -8.84 12.43 12.76
CA GLN A 94 -9.57 13.46 12.04
C GLN A 94 -9.93 12.99 10.63
N SER A 95 -11.20 13.13 10.25
CA SER A 95 -11.65 12.90 8.88
C SER A 95 -11.34 14.12 7.99
N LEU A 96 -10.70 13.89 6.85
CA LEU A 96 -10.50 14.87 5.80
C LEU A 96 -11.08 14.32 4.49
N HIS A 97 -12.14 14.95 3.99
CA HIS A 97 -12.71 14.60 2.70
C HIS A 97 -12.05 15.39 1.56
N THR A 98 -11.89 14.74 0.40
CA THR A 98 -11.55 15.49 -0.82
C THR A 98 -12.67 16.49 -1.14
N PRO A 99 -12.34 17.66 -1.71
CA PRO A 99 -13.37 18.57 -2.22
C PRO A 99 -14.27 17.84 -3.23
N MET A 100 -15.54 18.22 -3.28
CA MET A 100 -16.46 17.69 -4.30
C MET A 100 -15.87 17.91 -5.70
N SER A 101 -15.90 16.85 -6.51
CA SER A 101 -15.41 16.86 -7.90
C SER A 101 -13.91 17.19 -8.06
N ALA A 102 -13.09 16.89 -7.04
CA ALA A 102 -11.63 17.06 -7.09
C ALA A 102 -10.88 15.72 -6.99
N PRO A 103 -10.95 14.84 -8.02
CA PRO A 103 -10.28 13.53 -8.00
C PRO A 103 -8.76 13.64 -7.78
N TRP A 104 -8.14 14.70 -8.30
CA TRP A 104 -6.71 14.96 -8.13
C TRP A 104 -6.27 15.11 -6.67
N CYS A 105 -7.19 15.43 -5.75
CA CYS A 105 -6.88 15.52 -4.32
C CYS A 105 -6.52 14.17 -3.69
N ASN A 106 -6.90 13.04 -4.30
CA ASN A 106 -6.46 11.70 -3.91
C ASN A 106 -5.46 11.07 -4.91
N GLY A 107 -4.80 11.90 -5.73
CA GLY A 107 -3.95 11.42 -6.84
C GLY A 107 -2.78 10.51 -6.41
N ILE A 108 -2.38 10.54 -5.14
CA ILE A 108 -1.39 9.62 -4.56
C ILE A 108 -1.94 8.19 -4.54
N MET A 109 -3.17 8.04 -4.07
CA MET A 109 -3.86 6.77 -4.00
C MET A 109 -4.24 6.26 -5.39
N GLU A 110 -4.72 7.14 -6.28
CA GLU A 110 -4.97 6.79 -7.68
C GLU A 110 -3.70 6.27 -8.37
N ARG A 111 -2.55 6.92 -8.11
CA ARG A 111 -1.25 6.47 -8.61
C ARG A 111 -0.85 5.12 -8.03
N TRP A 112 -1.12 4.87 -6.76
CA TRP A 112 -0.93 3.55 -6.14
C TRP A 112 -1.73 2.48 -6.87
N PHE A 113 -3.04 2.65 -7.01
CA PHE A 113 -3.88 1.66 -7.68
C PHE A 113 -3.53 1.49 -9.16
N GLY A 114 -3.16 2.56 -9.86
CA GLY A 114 -2.63 2.47 -11.21
C GLY A 114 -1.36 1.61 -11.28
N SER A 115 -0.49 1.70 -10.27
CA SER A 115 0.74 0.88 -10.18
C SER A 115 0.38 -0.58 -9.90
N VAL A 116 -0.46 -0.85 -8.90
CA VAL A 116 -0.95 -2.22 -8.59
C VAL A 116 -1.56 -2.89 -9.82
N ARG A 117 -2.39 -2.18 -10.58
CA ARG A 117 -3.00 -2.71 -11.81
C ARG A 117 -1.94 -3.01 -12.85
N ARG A 118 -1.13 -2.02 -13.24
CA ARG A 118 -0.17 -2.15 -14.34
C ARG A 118 0.98 -3.10 -14.04
N GLU A 119 1.39 -3.23 -12.78
CA GLU A 119 2.59 -3.97 -12.40
C GLU A 119 2.27 -5.33 -11.78
N CYS A 120 0.99 -5.64 -11.52
CA CYS A 120 0.60 -6.88 -10.86
C CYS A 120 -0.72 -7.42 -11.42
N LEU A 121 -1.85 -6.76 -11.17
CA LEU A 121 -3.17 -7.35 -11.42
C LEU A 121 -3.52 -7.52 -12.91
N ASN A 122 -2.91 -6.75 -13.81
CA ASN A 122 -3.10 -6.91 -15.25
C ASN A 122 -2.30 -8.10 -15.83
N HIS A 123 -1.36 -8.65 -15.06
CA HIS A 123 -0.49 -9.75 -15.50
C HIS A 123 -0.83 -11.08 -14.85
N ILE A 124 -1.58 -11.07 -13.74
CA ILE A 124 -1.86 -12.25 -12.93
C ILE A 124 -3.38 -12.47 -12.88
N PRO A 125 -3.92 -13.54 -13.49
CA PRO A 125 -5.33 -13.87 -13.38
C PRO A 125 -5.67 -14.21 -11.92
N ILE A 126 -6.68 -13.55 -11.37
CA ILE A 126 -7.08 -13.75 -9.98
C ILE A 126 -8.14 -14.85 -9.88
N PHE A 127 -7.84 -15.93 -9.15
CA PHE A 127 -8.74 -17.08 -9.00
C PHE A 127 -9.69 -16.98 -7.81
N SER A 128 -9.28 -16.36 -6.70
CA SER A 128 -10.07 -16.32 -5.47
C SER A 128 -9.69 -15.13 -4.59
N LEU A 129 -10.45 -14.90 -3.51
CA LEU A 129 -10.11 -13.90 -2.50
C LEU A 129 -8.74 -14.17 -1.87
N GLY A 130 -8.48 -15.40 -1.42
CA GLY A 130 -7.19 -15.77 -0.82
C GLY A 130 -6.02 -15.61 -1.79
N HIS A 131 -6.23 -15.94 -3.08
CA HIS A 131 -5.22 -15.69 -4.10
C HIS A 131 -4.96 -14.19 -4.30
N ALA A 132 -6.01 -13.36 -4.35
CA ALA A 132 -5.87 -11.91 -4.44
C ALA A 132 -5.10 -11.34 -3.23
N GLN A 133 -5.41 -11.80 -2.02
CA GLN A 133 -4.71 -11.40 -0.80
C GLN A 133 -3.22 -11.77 -0.87
N ALA A 134 -2.88 -13.02 -1.19
CA ALA A 134 -1.49 -13.45 -1.30
C ALA A 134 -0.68 -12.61 -2.31
N ILE A 135 -1.23 -12.41 -3.50
CA ILE A 135 -0.59 -11.64 -4.59
C ILE A 135 -0.42 -10.16 -4.20
N THR A 136 -1.47 -9.52 -3.67
CA THR A 136 -1.39 -8.12 -3.26
C THR A 136 -0.47 -7.92 -2.05
N SER A 137 -0.44 -8.86 -1.09
CA SER A 137 0.50 -8.81 0.04
C SER A 137 1.96 -8.91 -0.41
N GLU A 138 2.28 -9.82 -1.34
CA GLU A 138 3.64 -9.90 -1.90
C GLU A 138 4.00 -8.62 -2.66
N TYR A 139 3.07 -8.09 -3.45
CA TYR A 139 3.27 -6.83 -4.17
C TYR A 139 3.46 -5.63 -3.23
N VAL A 140 2.70 -5.52 -2.14
CA VAL A 140 2.85 -4.46 -1.14
C VAL A 140 4.22 -4.54 -0.47
N ASN A 141 4.71 -5.73 -0.15
CA ASN A 141 6.06 -5.90 0.38
C ASN A 141 7.13 -5.42 -0.63
N TYR A 142 7.01 -5.84 -1.90
CA TYR A 142 7.87 -5.36 -2.96
C TYR A 142 7.82 -3.83 -3.12
N TYR A 143 6.62 -3.27 -3.17
CA TYR A 143 6.38 -1.84 -3.32
C TYR A 143 7.05 -1.05 -2.19
N ASN A 144 6.82 -1.45 -0.94
CA ASN A 144 7.28 -0.72 0.23
C ASN A 144 8.80 -0.79 0.44
N PHE A 145 9.46 -1.91 0.08
CA PHE A 145 10.87 -2.14 0.44
C PHE A 145 11.84 -2.15 -0.73
N TRP A 146 11.35 -2.25 -1.98
CA TRP A 146 12.21 -2.54 -3.12
C TRP A 146 11.91 -1.72 -4.36
N ARG A 147 10.65 -1.41 -4.62
CA ARG A 147 10.25 -0.66 -5.81
C ARG A 147 10.82 0.77 -5.73
N PRO A 148 11.50 1.28 -6.76
CA PRO A 148 12.01 2.65 -6.76
C PRO A 148 10.92 3.68 -7.07
N HIS A 149 10.96 4.82 -6.38
CA HIS A 149 10.02 5.93 -6.56
C HIS A 149 10.76 7.21 -6.95
N LEU A 150 10.43 7.78 -8.12
CA LEU A 150 11.01 9.06 -8.55
C LEU A 150 10.76 10.20 -7.54
N ALA A 151 9.58 10.21 -6.91
CA ALA A 151 9.25 11.19 -5.87
C ALA A 151 10.07 11.04 -4.58
N LEU A 152 10.78 9.91 -4.40
CA LEU A 152 11.61 9.59 -3.24
C LEU A 152 13.09 9.43 -3.65
N ASN A 153 13.55 10.22 -4.63
CA ASN A 153 14.93 10.16 -5.14
C ASN A 153 15.36 8.75 -5.60
N LYS A 154 14.42 7.99 -6.16
CA LYS A 154 14.57 6.59 -6.61
C LYS A 154 14.78 5.58 -5.47
N ASP A 155 14.52 5.96 -4.23
CA ASP A 155 14.42 5.02 -3.11
C ASP A 155 13.02 4.38 -3.02
N SER A 156 12.89 3.38 -2.17
CA SER A 156 11.61 2.75 -1.81
C SER A 156 10.93 3.48 -0.64
N PRO A 157 9.61 3.30 -0.44
CA PRO A 157 8.86 3.97 0.63
C PRO A 157 9.39 3.75 2.05
N CYS A 158 9.96 2.57 2.33
CA CYS A 158 10.54 2.24 3.63
C CYS A 158 12.08 2.44 3.65
N GLY A 159 12.66 2.96 2.58
CA GLY A 159 14.09 3.00 2.36
C GLY A 159 14.65 1.62 2.03
N ARG A 160 15.61 1.57 1.12
CA ARG A 160 16.35 0.36 0.80
C ARG A 160 17.75 0.43 1.38
N ALA A 161 18.15 -0.58 2.14
CA ALA A 161 19.53 -0.71 2.60
C ALA A 161 20.49 -0.72 1.39
N VAL A 162 21.45 0.21 1.38
CA VAL A 162 22.48 0.28 0.35
C VAL A 162 23.50 -0.81 0.62
N THR A 163 23.54 -1.82 -0.25
CA THR A 163 24.54 -2.90 -0.17
C THR A 163 25.71 -2.57 -1.07
N PHE A 164 26.90 -2.39 -0.51
CA PHE A 164 28.14 -2.19 -1.27
C PHE A 164 28.69 -3.52 -1.75
N SER A 165 29.25 -3.54 -2.96
CA SER A 165 29.96 -4.71 -3.47
C SER A 165 31.32 -4.82 -2.79
N SER A 166 31.62 -5.96 -2.19
CA SER A 166 32.96 -6.38 -1.79
C SER A 166 33.51 -7.40 -2.80
N TYR A 167 34.83 -7.60 -2.82
CA TYR A 167 35.50 -8.64 -3.65
C TYR A 167 34.94 -10.05 -3.42
N THR A 168 34.39 -10.32 -2.24
CA THR A 168 33.78 -11.62 -1.87
C THR A 168 32.25 -11.63 -2.01
N SER A 169 31.63 -10.49 -2.34
CA SER A 169 30.17 -10.40 -2.42
C SER A 169 29.64 -10.99 -3.73
N LYS A 170 28.49 -11.67 -3.65
CA LYS A 170 27.76 -12.19 -4.82
C LYS A 170 26.42 -11.48 -4.95
N VAL A 171 26.04 -11.15 -6.19
CA VAL A 171 24.70 -10.64 -6.48
C VAL A 171 23.73 -11.81 -6.54
N ILE A 172 22.73 -11.80 -5.65
CA ILE A 172 21.64 -12.76 -5.64
C ILE A 172 20.40 -12.13 -6.28
N LYS A 173 19.77 -12.88 -7.18
CA LYS A 173 18.50 -12.52 -7.83
C LYS A 173 17.34 -13.23 -7.13
N ARG A 174 16.41 -12.46 -6.57
CA ARG A 174 15.16 -12.97 -5.98
C ARG A 174 13.98 -12.64 -6.88
N LYS A 175 13.17 -13.66 -7.20
CA LYS A 175 11.90 -13.48 -7.92
C LYS A 175 10.85 -12.92 -6.98
N VAL A 176 9.99 -12.05 -7.51
CA VAL A 176 8.80 -11.51 -6.85
C VAL A 176 7.62 -11.71 -7.79
N LEU A 177 6.47 -12.11 -7.25
CA LEU A 177 5.25 -12.40 -8.00
C LEU A 177 5.51 -13.39 -9.14
N GLY A 178 6.11 -14.53 -8.80
CA GLY A 178 6.47 -15.56 -9.79
C GLY A 178 7.57 -15.15 -10.78
N GLY A 179 8.22 -14.00 -10.58
CA GLY A 179 9.24 -13.46 -11.49
C GLY A 179 8.76 -12.31 -12.36
N LEU A 180 7.55 -11.79 -12.13
CA LEU A 180 7.10 -10.54 -12.74
C LEU A 180 8.01 -9.37 -12.37
N HIS A 181 8.52 -9.37 -11.14
CA HIS A 181 9.57 -8.47 -10.68
C HIS A 181 10.78 -9.26 -10.19
N HIS A 182 11.92 -8.58 -10.15
CA HIS A 182 13.16 -9.14 -9.63
C HIS A 182 13.85 -8.14 -8.71
N ILE A 183 14.34 -8.65 -7.59
CA ILE A 183 15.16 -7.91 -6.64
C ILE A 183 16.59 -8.44 -6.71
N TYR A 184 17.55 -7.52 -6.63
CA TYR A 184 18.98 -7.82 -6.66
C TYR A 184 19.63 -7.32 -5.37
N ILE A 185 20.38 -8.19 -4.70
CA ILE A 185 21.00 -7.91 -3.40
C ILE A 185 22.44 -8.43 -3.44
N ASN A 186 23.39 -7.66 -2.89
CA ASN A 186 24.73 -8.16 -2.62
C ASN A 186 24.72 -8.91 -1.29
N VAL A 187 25.22 -10.15 -1.28
CA VAL A 187 25.38 -10.96 -0.07
C VAL A 187 26.85 -11.36 0.06
N GLU A 188 27.40 -11.24 1.28
CA GLU A 188 28.74 -11.75 1.55
C GLU A 188 28.77 -13.27 1.35
N ALA A 189 29.78 -13.79 0.66
CA ALA A 189 30.00 -15.22 0.64
C ALA A 189 30.24 -15.71 2.08
N PRO A 190 29.63 -16.83 2.52
CA PRO A 190 29.93 -17.37 3.83
C PRO A 190 31.44 -17.60 3.95
N PHE A 191 32.04 -17.16 5.05
CA PHE A 191 33.43 -17.44 5.36
C PHE A 191 33.66 -18.95 5.24
N GLN A 192 34.43 -19.38 4.24
CA GLN A 192 34.95 -20.74 4.22
C GLN A 192 35.94 -20.81 5.38
N ASN A 193 35.55 -21.44 6.49
CA ASN A 193 36.50 -21.89 7.49
C ASN A 193 37.46 -22.84 6.77
N VAL A 194 38.66 -22.34 6.51
CA VAL A 194 39.78 -23.16 6.06
C VAL A 194 40.16 -24.03 7.25
N ALA A 195 39.97 -25.35 7.09
CA ALA A 195 40.40 -26.37 8.03
C ALA A 195 41.93 -26.49 8.07
#